data_AF-A0ABD0Q2M6-F1
#
_entry.id   AF-A0ABD0Q2M6-F1
#
_cell.length_a   1.000
_cell.length_b   1.000
_cell.length_c   1.000
_cell.angle_alpha   90.00
_cell.angle_beta   90.00
_cell.angle_gamma   90.00
#
_symmetry.space_group_name_H-M   'P 1'
#
loop_
_entity.id
_entity.type
_entity.pdbx_description
1 polymer ?
#
loop_
_entity_poly.entity_id
_entity_poly.type
_entity_poly.pdbx_seq_one_letter_code
_entity_poly.pdbx_strand_id
1 'polypeptide(L)' 'DNYGFVTYYNTDDAYAAIENGSKLRRPDELPFDICFGGRRQFCKSNYADL' A
#
# COMPACT_ATOMS: atom_id res chain seq x y z
N ASP A 1 11.50 -9.43 -0.28
CA ASP A 1 10.13 -8.90 -0.19
C ASP A 1 10.14 -7.45 -0.66
N ASN A 2 9.23 -7.10 -1.56
CA ASN A 2 9.11 -5.73 -2.09
C ASN A 2 7.85 -5.11 -1.48
N TYR A 3 8.03 -4.08 -0.66
CA TYR A 3 6.93 -3.34 -0.05
C TYR A 3 7.00 -1.88 -0.48
N GLY A 4 5.86 -1.33 -0.89
CA GLY A 4 5.66 0.10 -1.08
C GLY A 4 4.80 0.65 0.05
N PHE A 5 5.08 1.85 0.51
CA PHE A 5 4.19 2.55 1.43
C PHE A 5 3.72 3.83 0.76
N VAL A 6 2.42 4.09 0.88
CA VAL A 6 1.79 5.32 0.39
C VAL A 6 1.18 6.02 1.59
N THR A 7 1.50 7.30 1.74
CA THR A 7 0.91 8.12 2.81
C THR A 7 -0.13 9.05 2.19
N TYR A 8 -1.39 8.82 2.51
CA TYR A 8 -2.47 9.71 2.10
C TYR A 8 -2.57 10.91 3.03
N TYR A 9 -2.99 12.06 2.47
CA TYR A 9 -3.23 13.27 3.25
C TYR A 9 -4.49 13.10 4.13
N ASN A 10 -5.56 12.50 3.58
CA ASN A 10 -6.78 12.21 4.31
C ASN A 10 -6.89 10.72 4.66
N THR A 11 -7.54 10.45 5.78
CA THR A 11 -7.87 9.08 6.20
C THR A 11 -8.84 8.40 5.24
N ASP A 12 -9.87 9.13 4.77
CA ASP A 12 -10.88 8.59 3.85
C ASP A 12 -10.28 8.06 2.55
N ASP A 13 -9.26 8.74 2.02
CA ASP A 13 -8.54 8.31 0.82
C ASP A 13 -7.79 6.99 1.06
N ALA A 14 -7.22 6.81 2.26
CA ALA A 14 -6.55 5.57 2.63
C ALA A 14 -7.53 4.39 2.78
N TYR A 15 -8.73 4.63 3.32
CA TYR A 15 -9.80 3.63 3.36
C TYR A 15 -10.27 3.26 1.95
N ALA A 16 -10.54 4.26 1.11
CA ALA A 16 -10.97 4.05 -0.27
C ALA A 16 -9.93 3.26 -1.08
N ALA A 17 -8.63 3.47 -0.84
CA ALA A 17 -7.55 2.75 -1.50
C ALA A 17 -7.51 1.26 -1.11
N ILE A 18 -7.78 0.90 0.14
CA ILE A 18 -7.85 -0.51 0.56
C ILE A 18 -9.12 -1.17 0.02
N GLU A 19 -10.26 -0.49 0.09
CA GLU A 19 -11.55 -1.02 -0.36
C GLU A 19 -11.62 -1.22 -1.88
N ASN A 20 -10.94 -0.36 -2.66
CA ASN A 20 -11.00 -0.39 -4.12
C ASN A 20 -9.69 -0.86 -4.79
N GLY A 21 -8.56 -0.81 -4.10
CA GLY A 21 -7.27 -1.21 -4.67
C GLY A 21 -7.22 -2.70 -5.04
N SER A 22 -7.95 -3.55 -4.30
CA SER A 22 -8.13 -4.96 -4.65
C SER A 22 -9.01 -5.18 -5.89
N LYS A 23 -9.87 -4.22 -6.25
CA LYS A 23 -10.79 -4.29 -7.40
C LYS A 23 -10.15 -3.80 -8.70
N LEU A 24 -9.13 -2.93 -8.61
CA LEU A 24 -8.40 -2.39 -9.76
C LEU A 24 -7.38 -3.37 -10.35
N ARG A 25 -7.23 -4.55 -9.72
CA ARG A 25 -6.24 -5.55 -10.11
C ARG A 25 -6.48 -6.00 -11.55
N ARG A 26 -5.49 -5.77 -12.42
CA ARG A 26 -5.51 -6.33 -13.76
C ARG A 26 -5.21 -7.83 -13.68
N PRO A 27 -5.78 -8.64 -14.59
CA PRO A 27 -5.53 -10.08 -14.61
C PRO A 27 -4.05 -10.45 -14.84
N ASP A 28 -3.26 -9.53 -15.41
CA ASP A 28 -1.84 -9.70 -15.71
C ASP A 28 -0.89 -9.15 -14.61
N GLU A 29 -1.44 -8.57 -13.54
CA GLU A 29 -0.63 -8.02 -12.44
C GLU A 29 -0.29 -9.08 -11.39
N LEU A 30 0.91 -8.94 -10.81
CA LEU A 30 1.35 -9.77 -9.69
C LEU A 30 0.42 -9.57 -8.48
N PRO A 31 0.14 -10.63 -7.71
CA PRO A 31 -0.65 -10.50 -6.49
C PRO A 31 0.11 -9.64 -5.48
N PHE A 32 -0.56 -8.64 -4.94
CA PHE A 32 -0.08 -7.81 -3.83
C PHE A 32 -1.18 -7.69 -2.78
N ASP A 33 -0.76 -7.41 -1.55
CA ASP A 33 -1.66 -7.24 -0.42
C ASP A 33 -1.60 -5.78 0.03
N ILE A 34 -2.77 -5.13 0.18
CA ILE A 34 -2.86 -3.78 0.72
C ILE A 34 -3.41 -3.88 2.14
N CYS A 35 -2.62 -3.44 3.10
CA CYS A 35 -3.01 -3.37 4.50
C CYS A 35 -2.68 -1.98 5.08
N PHE A 36 -3.39 -1.59 6.14
CA PHE A 36 -2.98 -0.45 6.94
C PHE A 36 -1.63 -0.75 7.60
N GLY A 37 -0.60 -0.02 7.18
CA GLY A 37 0.73 -0.12 7.76
C GLY A 37 0.79 0.55 9.12
N GLY A 38 0.88 -0.25 10.19
CA GLY A 38 1.32 0.23 11.49
C GLY A 38 2.72 0.83 11.36
N ARG A 39 2.81 2.16 11.52
CA ARG A 39 4.02 3.00 11.44
C ARG A 39 5.34 2.24 11.67
N ARG A 40 6.18 2.17 10.62
CA ARG A 40 7.66 2.22 10.65
C ARG A 40 8.44 1.21 11.50
N GLN A 41 7.85 0.23 12.19
CA GLN A 41 8.64 -0.67 13.05
C GLN A 41 9.47 -1.73 12.28
N PHE A 42 9.34 -1.79 10.94
CA PHE A 42 9.93 -2.85 10.10
C PHE A 42 10.80 -2.38 8.92
N CYS A 43 11.15 -1.10 8.78
CA CYS A 43 11.92 -0.66 7.60
C CYS A 43 13.42 -0.98 7.74
N LYS A 44 13.86 -2.09 7.12
CA LYS A 44 15.22 -2.23 6.59
C LYS A 44 15.45 -1.17 5.51
N SER A 45 16.69 -0.69 5.42
CA SER A 45 17.14 0.61 4.88
C SER A 45 16.82 0.97 3.42
N ASN A 46 16.13 0.14 2.63
CA ASN A 46 15.77 0.47 1.26
C ASN A 46 14.28 0.77 1.19
N TYR A 47 13.95 2.06 1.10
CA TYR A 47 12.61 2.59 1.04
C TYR A 47 12.50 3.53 -0.15
N ALA A 48 11.37 3.47 -0.85
CA ALA A 48 10.97 4.44 -1.84
C ALA A 48 9.69 5.12 -1.32
N ASP A 49 9.76 6.41 -1.00
CA ASP A 49 8.55 7.23 -0.94
C ASP A 49 8.09 7.53 -2.36
N LEU A 50 6.78 7.37 -2.57
CA LEU A 50 6.08 7.84 -3.75
C LEU A 50 5.05 8.88 -3.34
#